data_AF-A0A7J2SIN0-F1
#
_entry.id   AF-A0A7J2SIN0-F1
#
_cell.length_a   1.000
_cell.length_b   1.000
_cell.length_c   1.000
_cell.angle_alpha   90.00
_cell.angle_beta   90.00
_cell.angle_gamma   90.00
#
_symmetry.space_group_name_H-M   'P 1'
#
loop_
_entity.id
_entity.type
_entity.pdbx_description
1 polymer ?
#
loop_
_entity_poly.entity_id
_entity_poly.type
_entity_poly.pdbx_seq_one_letter_code
_entity_poly.pdbx_strand_id
1 'polypeptide(L)'
;MPIKIRTATKQIEKRIIKVANDLKSNPYKILPECADNCPSCYFDKLKKEIDKLKNEKYREKIANKKGFLSALASTILLSNQKIPHVAFIRVGEENVYYAKRGKVEDELLMSIQNWDKPNLRLIAYQKIAKKKKLNLFSLPDKIICSKSPPEEFINFLQKKFLCDEKEYILIKWGEKEIRCCGDKNTVAEMKQYFYYPNFEKEIEMNVKVNTVECANKCKDCIIKDAIEQKADYIQYLRGIISDKKFLDNYKKKIMWKIEKKKVLIISGKCYGNNV
;
A
#
# COMPACT_ATOMS: atom_id res chain seq x y z
N MET A 1 16.13 -10.87 -14.30
CA MET A 1 16.54 -11.90 -13.31
C MET A 1 16.03 -13.24 -13.79
N PRO A 2 16.81 -14.34 -13.67
CA PRO A 2 16.35 -15.66 -14.08
C PRO A 2 15.15 -16.11 -13.22
N ILE A 3 14.08 -16.57 -13.89
CA ILE A 3 12.86 -17.05 -13.25
C ILE A 3 13.20 -18.34 -12.50
N LYS A 4 13.05 -18.34 -11.17
CA LYS A 4 13.23 -19.55 -10.35
C LYS A 4 11.91 -20.32 -10.31
N ILE A 5 11.87 -21.45 -11.00
CA ILE A 5 10.75 -22.40 -10.98
C ILE A 5 10.96 -23.38 -9.82
N ARG A 6 9.88 -23.71 -9.11
CA ARG A 6 9.87 -24.69 -8.01
C ARG A 6 8.62 -25.56 -8.08
N THR A 7 8.69 -26.74 -7.49
CA THR A 7 7.51 -27.59 -7.29
C THR A 7 6.49 -26.87 -6.42
N ALA A 8 5.22 -26.86 -6.83
CA ALA A 8 4.16 -26.24 -6.08
C ALA A 8 3.84 -27.07 -4.83
N THR A 9 3.72 -26.42 -3.68
CA THR A 9 3.14 -27.09 -2.51
C THR A 9 1.63 -27.21 -2.70
N LYS A 10 1.01 -28.21 -2.07
CA LYS A 10 -0.46 -28.41 -2.11
C LYS A 10 -1.22 -27.14 -1.69
N GLN A 11 -0.67 -26.37 -0.74
CA GLN A 11 -1.29 -25.13 -0.28
C GLN A 11 -1.25 -24.03 -1.34
N ILE A 12 -0.12 -23.84 -2.01
CA ILE A 12 0.04 -22.84 -3.09
C ILE A 12 -0.88 -23.19 -4.26
N GLU A 13 -0.88 -24.46 -4.68
CA GLU A 13 -1.72 -24.96 -5.77
C GLU A 13 -3.21 -24.74 -5.46
N LYS A 14 -3.69 -25.17 -4.29
CA LYS A 14 -5.09 -24.97 -3.87
C LYS A 14 -5.50 -23.51 -3.89
N ARG A 15 -4.62 -22.60 -3.46
CA ARG A 15 -4.92 -21.16 -3.44
C ARG A 15 -5.04 -20.59 -4.86
N ILE A 16 -4.10 -20.90 -5.75
CA ILE A 16 -4.14 -20.42 -7.15
C ILE A 16 -5.40 -20.96 -7.85
N ILE A 17 -5.74 -22.25 -7.64
CA ILE A 17 -6.96 -22.86 -8.19
C ILE A 17 -8.21 -22.18 -7.63
N LYS A 18 -8.23 -21.83 -6.34
CA LYS A 18 -9.35 -21.08 -5.73
C LYS A 18 -9.55 -19.73 -6.44
N VAL A 19 -8.48 -18.94 -6.60
CA VAL A 19 -8.55 -17.64 -7.31
C VAL A 19 -8.99 -17.84 -8.77
N ALA A 20 -8.48 -18.88 -9.44
CA ALA A 20 -8.89 -19.20 -10.81
C ALA A 20 -10.38 -19.54 -10.92
N ASN A 21 -10.93 -20.28 -9.96
CA ASN A 21 -12.36 -20.60 -9.89
C ASN A 21 -13.20 -19.35 -9.62
N ASP A 22 -12.78 -18.49 -8.69
CA ASP A 22 -13.46 -17.22 -8.39
C ASP A 22 -13.51 -16.30 -9.62
N LEU A 23 -12.40 -16.23 -10.39
CA LEU A 23 -12.35 -15.44 -11.62
C LEU A 23 -13.09 -16.11 -12.79
N LYS A 24 -13.23 -17.43 -12.78
CA LYS A 24 -14.04 -18.15 -13.77
C LYS A 24 -15.53 -17.89 -13.56
N SER A 25 -15.97 -17.87 -12.31
CA SER A 25 -17.38 -17.62 -11.95
C SER A 25 -17.76 -16.16 -12.12
N ASN A 26 -16.88 -15.22 -11.72
CA ASN A 26 -17.08 -13.80 -11.92
C ASN A 26 -15.79 -13.09 -12.38
N PRO A 27 -15.53 -13.04 -13.71
CA PRO A 27 -14.32 -12.40 -14.23
C PRO A 27 -14.35 -10.87 -14.10
N TYR A 28 -15.52 -10.26 -13.85
CA TYR A 28 -15.65 -8.81 -13.69
C TYR A 28 -15.17 -8.31 -12.34
N LYS A 29 -15.00 -9.19 -11.34
CA LYS A 29 -14.40 -8.85 -10.03
C LYS A 29 -13.02 -8.21 -10.16
N ILE A 30 -12.36 -8.41 -11.30
CA ILE A 30 -11.07 -7.82 -11.57
C ILE A 30 -11.16 -6.31 -11.85
N LEU A 31 -12.30 -5.82 -12.33
CA LEU A 31 -12.48 -4.45 -12.80
C LEU A 31 -12.67 -3.47 -11.64
N PRO A 32 -12.01 -2.30 -11.67
CA PRO A 32 -12.29 -1.23 -10.72
C PRO A 32 -13.69 -0.64 -10.87
N GLU A 33 -14.31 -0.32 -9.75
CA GLU A 33 -15.54 0.48 -9.67
C GLU A 33 -15.17 1.96 -9.81
N CYS A 34 -15.63 2.62 -10.88
CA CYS A 34 -15.37 4.04 -11.08
C CYS A 34 -16.49 4.87 -10.44
N ALA A 35 -16.15 5.67 -9.43
CA ALA A 35 -17.12 6.49 -8.71
C ALA A 35 -17.51 7.77 -9.48
N ASP A 36 -16.66 8.23 -10.39
CA ASP A 36 -16.91 9.44 -11.18
C ASP A 36 -17.59 9.08 -12.50
N ASN A 37 -18.59 9.88 -12.92
CA ASN A 37 -19.22 9.85 -14.23
C ASN A 37 -18.13 9.95 -15.31
N CYS A 38 -17.58 8.80 -15.71
CA CYS A 38 -16.48 8.69 -16.65
C CYS A 38 -17.10 8.43 -18.02
N PRO A 39 -17.21 9.43 -18.91
CA PRO A 39 -17.99 9.29 -20.15
C PRO A 39 -17.40 8.23 -21.11
N SER A 40 -16.14 7.85 -20.88
CA SER A 40 -15.46 6.80 -21.65
C SER A 40 -14.50 6.01 -20.75
N CYS A 41 -15.02 5.38 -19.71
CA CYS A 41 -14.18 4.60 -18.80
C CYS A 41 -13.39 3.54 -19.56
N TYR A 42 -12.07 3.52 -19.36
CA TYR A 42 -11.20 2.50 -19.95
C TYR A 42 -11.67 1.09 -19.56
N PHE A 43 -12.22 0.92 -18.36
CA PHE A 43 -12.69 -0.36 -17.86
C PHE A 43 -13.98 -0.84 -18.53
N ASP A 44 -14.79 0.03 -19.15
CA ASP A 44 -15.96 -0.41 -19.95
C ASP A 44 -15.52 -1.15 -21.21
N LYS A 45 -14.45 -0.65 -21.86
CA LYS A 45 -13.84 -1.36 -23.00
C LYS A 45 -13.26 -2.70 -22.56
N LEU A 46 -12.60 -2.72 -21.40
CA LEU A 46 -12.04 -3.95 -20.84
C LEU A 46 -13.14 -4.96 -20.48
N LYS A 47 -14.28 -4.49 -19.96
CA LYS A 47 -15.46 -5.32 -19.66
C LYS A 47 -15.97 -6.05 -20.91
N LYS A 48 -16.10 -5.35 -22.04
CA LYS A 48 -16.49 -5.95 -23.33
C LYS A 48 -15.48 -6.99 -23.83
N GLU A 49 -14.19 -6.79 -23.58
CA GLU A 49 -13.17 -7.80 -23.92
C GLU A 49 -13.22 -9.00 -22.96
N ILE A 50 -13.52 -8.78 -21.68
CA ILE A 50 -13.71 -9.85 -20.69
C ILE A 50 -14.94 -10.70 -21.03
N ASP A 51 -16.03 -10.10 -21.54
CA ASP A 51 -17.22 -10.84 -21.97
C ASP A 51 -16.90 -11.95 -22.98
N LYS A 52 -15.97 -11.67 -23.90
CA LYS A 52 -15.53 -12.63 -24.92
C LYS A 52 -14.84 -13.85 -24.32
N LEU A 53 -14.27 -13.73 -23.11
CA LEU A 53 -13.65 -14.85 -22.41
C LEU A 53 -14.64 -15.94 -21.99
N LYS A 54 -15.95 -15.69 -22.01
CA LYS A 54 -16.96 -16.75 -21.79
C LYS A 54 -16.82 -17.89 -22.80
N ASN A 55 -16.41 -17.59 -24.03
CA ASN A 55 -16.12 -18.58 -25.07
C ASN A 55 -14.76 -19.25 -24.81
N GLU A 56 -14.77 -20.58 -24.62
CA GLU A 56 -13.57 -21.36 -24.30
C GLU A 56 -12.48 -21.29 -25.39
N LYS A 57 -12.85 -21.47 -26.67
CA LYS A 57 -11.90 -21.38 -27.80
C LYS A 57 -11.22 -20.01 -27.85
N TYR A 58 -11.98 -18.94 -27.61
CA TYR A 58 -11.42 -17.58 -27.55
C TYR A 58 -10.47 -17.43 -26.35
N ARG A 59 -10.85 -17.96 -25.18
CA ARG A 59 -10.04 -17.94 -23.95
C ARG A 59 -8.69 -18.62 -24.15
N GLU A 60 -8.67 -19.81 -24.76
CA GLU A 60 -7.45 -20.54 -25.09
C GLU A 60 -6.55 -19.77 -26.06
N LYS A 61 -7.15 -19.20 -27.12
CA LYS A 61 -6.44 -18.37 -28.10
C LYS A 61 -5.79 -17.14 -27.46
N ILE A 62 -6.50 -16.46 -26.56
CA ILE A 62 -6.01 -15.25 -25.90
C ILE A 62 -4.98 -15.56 -24.81
N ALA A 63 -5.09 -16.68 -24.09
CA ALA A 63 -4.13 -17.06 -23.05
C ALA A 63 -2.68 -17.17 -23.56
N ASN A 64 -2.47 -17.43 -24.85
CA ASN A 64 -1.15 -17.51 -25.47
C ASN A 64 -0.56 -16.14 -25.90
N LYS A 65 -1.30 -15.04 -25.70
CA LYS A 65 -0.87 -13.68 -26.03
C LYS A 65 -0.24 -12.97 -24.81
N LYS A 66 0.00 -11.66 -24.94
CA LYS A 66 0.57 -10.78 -23.90
C LYS A 66 -0.51 -9.91 -23.26
N GLY A 67 -0.19 -9.27 -22.13
CA GLY A 67 -1.04 -8.25 -21.51
C GLY A 67 -2.19 -8.77 -20.65
N PHE A 68 -2.97 -7.83 -20.13
CA PHE A 68 -3.94 -8.03 -19.05
C PHE A 68 -5.00 -9.10 -19.34
N LEU A 69 -5.67 -9.02 -20.51
CA LEU A 69 -6.72 -9.97 -20.87
C LEU A 69 -6.18 -11.41 -21.00
N SER A 70 -4.96 -11.55 -21.52
CA SER A 70 -4.24 -12.82 -21.64
C SER A 70 -3.87 -13.39 -20.27
N ALA A 71 -3.51 -12.54 -19.31
CA ALA A 71 -3.23 -12.92 -17.93
C ALA A 71 -4.48 -13.45 -17.22
N LEU A 72 -5.63 -12.78 -17.40
CA LEU A 72 -6.92 -13.23 -16.88
C LEU A 72 -7.36 -14.55 -17.52
N ALA A 73 -7.30 -14.65 -18.85
CA ALA A 73 -7.62 -15.87 -19.58
C ALA A 73 -6.76 -17.05 -19.12
N SER A 74 -5.45 -16.84 -19.00
CA SER A 74 -4.49 -17.84 -18.51
C SER A 74 -4.82 -18.30 -17.10
N THR A 75 -5.22 -17.37 -16.23
CA THR A 75 -5.59 -17.69 -14.84
C THR A 75 -6.87 -18.51 -14.78
N ILE A 76 -7.90 -18.14 -15.53
CA ILE A 76 -9.16 -18.90 -15.56
C ILE A 76 -8.94 -20.35 -16.04
N LEU A 77 -8.06 -20.57 -17.02
CA LEU A 77 -7.73 -21.92 -17.49
C LEU A 77 -7.09 -22.82 -16.42
N LEU A 78 -6.52 -22.25 -15.35
CA LEU A 78 -5.95 -23.03 -14.24
C LEU A 78 -7.03 -23.69 -13.37
N SER A 79 -8.28 -23.23 -13.43
CA SER A 79 -9.40 -23.78 -12.63
C SER A 79 -9.58 -25.29 -12.77
N ASN A 80 -9.23 -25.83 -13.95
CA ASN A 80 -9.43 -27.23 -14.32
C ASN A 80 -8.11 -28.01 -14.45
N GLN A 81 -6.99 -27.47 -13.93
CA GLN A 81 -5.65 -28.02 -14.20
C GLN A 81 -4.84 -28.23 -12.94
N LYS A 82 -4.01 -29.27 -12.95
CA LYS A 82 -2.94 -29.45 -11.96
C LYS A 82 -1.83 -28.44 -12.22
N ILE A 83 -1.30 -27.85 -11.16
CA ILE A 83 -0.21 -26.86 -11.21
C ILE A 83 1.02 -27.47 -10.54
N PRO A 84 1.79 -28.33 -11.24
CA PRO A 84 2.94 -29.03 -10.63
C PRO A 84 4.09 -28.07 -10.29
N HIS A 85 4.22 -26.97 -11.02
CA HIS A 85 5.31 -26.02 -10.88
C HIS A 85 4.81 -24.58 -10.83
N VAL A 86 5.47 -23.79 -9.99
CA VAL A 86 5.24 -22.35 -9.84
C VAL A 86 6.55 -21.59 -9.92
N ALA A 87 6.47 -20.37 -10.40
CA ALA A 87 7.51 -19.36 -10.25
C ALA A 87 7.18 -18.47 -9.05
N PHE A 88 8.11 -17.60 -8.66
CA PHE A 88 7.85 -16.57 -7.66
C PHE A 88 8.51 -15.24 -8.01
N ILE A 89 7.87 -14.15 -7.55
CA ILE A 89 8.43 -12.80 -7.51
C ILE A 89 8.53 -12.40 -6.04
N ARG A 90 9.65 -11.81 -5.63
CA ARG A 90 9.79 -11.24 -4.29
C ARG A 90 9.13 -9.87 -4.25
N VAL A 91 8.13 -9.70 -3.40
CA VAL A 91 7.45 -8.43 -3.14
C VAL A 91 7.66 -8.09 -1.66
N GLY A 92 8.54 -7.11 -1.41
CA GLY A 92 9.03 -6.83 -0.05
C GLY A 92 9.74 -8.06 0.54
N GLU A 93 9.22 -8.56 1.65
CA GLU A 93 9.74 -9.73 2.35
C GLU A 93 9.07 -11.04 1.92
N GLU A 94 8.01 -10.97 1.11
CA GLU A 94 7.23 -12.14 0.70
C GLU A 94 7.69 -12.68 -0.67
N ASN A 95 7.79 -14.01 -0.79
CA ASN A 95 7.82 -14.68 -2.09
C ASN A 95 6.38 -14.92 -2.58
N VAL A 96 5.97 -14.19 -3.61
CA VAL A 96 4.65 -14.34 -4.20
C VAL A 96 4.70 -15.34 -5.34
N TYR A 97 4.06 -16.49 -5.13
CA TYR A 97 4.04 -17.58 -6.10
C TYR A 97 2.94 -17.43 -7.15
N TYR A 98 3.23 -17.88 -8.37
CA TYR A 98 2.31 -17.91 -9.49
C TYR A 98 2.67 -19.03 -10.49
N ALA A 99 1.68 -19.54 -11.20
CA ALA A 99 1.85 -20.46 -12.32
C ALA A 99 2.25 -19.66 -13.57
N LYS A 100 3.42 -19.97 -14.14
CA LYS A 100 3.87 -19.38 -15.40
C LYS A 100 3.11 -20.02 -16.56
N ARG A 101 2.48 -19.21 -17.42
CA ARG A 101 1.77 -19.69 -18.61
C ARG A 101 1.84 -18.66 -19.74
N GLY A 102 2.04 -19.14 -20.96
CA GLY A 102 1.99 -18.31 -22.16
C GLY A 102 3.08 -17.23 -22.20
N LYS A 103 2.79 -16.14 -22.93
CA LYS A 103 3.73 -15.03 -23.18
C LYS A 103 3.51 -13.82 -22.27
N VAL A 104 2.68 -13.97 -21.23
CA VAL A 104 2.30 -12.90 -20.31
C VAL A 104 3.47 -12.52 -19.40
N GLU A 105 3.59 -11.21 -19.12
CA GLU A 105 4.55 -10.70 -18.14
C GLU A 105 4.32 -11.31 -16.74
N ASP A 106 5.42 -11.59 -16.04
CA ASP A 106 5.38 -12.28 -14.75
C ASP A 106 4.59 -11.49 -13.70
N GLU A 107 4.74 -10.17 -13.68
CA GLU A 107 4.05 -9.29 -12.76
C GLU A 107 2.53 -9.34 -12.96
N LEU A 108 2.06 -9.46 -14.21
CA LEU A 108 0.63 -9.58 -14.50
C LEU A 108 0.08 -10.93 -14.05
N LEU A 109 0.77 -12.04 -14.36
CA LEU A 109 0.35 -13.37 -13.89
C LEU A 109 0.33 -13.44 -12.36
N MET A 110 1.40 -12.94 -11.73
CA MET A 110 1.51 -12.87 -10.28
C MET A 110 0.35 -12.08 -9.68
N SER A 111 0.07 -10.88 -10.19
CA SER A 111 -0.98 -10.03 -9.64
C SER A 111 -2.38 -10.64 -9.79
N ILE A 112 -2.70 -11.25 -10.94
CA ILE A 112 -4.03 -11.81 -11.20
C ILE A 112 -4.24 -13.13 -10.48
N GLN A 113 -3.22 -13.98 -10.37
CA GLN A 113 -3.33 -15.25 -9.64
C GLN A 113 -3.29 -15.07 -8.11
N ASN A 114 -2.96 -13.88 -7.65
CA ASN A 114 -2.98 -13.46 -6.25
C ASN A 114 -4.03 -12.37 -6.02
N TRP A 115 -5.14 -12.40 -6.77
CA TRP A 115 -6.19 -11.37 -6.72
C TRP A 115 -6.84 -11.21 -5.34
N ASP A 116 -6.78 -12.25 -4.51
CA ASP A 116 -7.20 -12.30 -3.12
C ASP A 116 -6.36 -11.38 -2.20
N LYS A 117 -5.22 -10.88 -2.67
CA LYS A 117 -4.32 -9.99 -1.91
C LYS A 117 -4.43 -8.54 -2.42
N PRO A 118 -5.06 -7.63 -1.64
CA PRO A 118 -5.32 -6.26 -2.09
C PRO A 118 -4.04 -5.46 -2.41
N ASN A 119 -2.94 -5.73 -1.72
CA ASN A 119 -1.65 -5.07 -1.93
C ASN A 119 -0.94 -5.51 -3.23
N LEU A 120 -1.32 -6.64 -3.83
CA LEU A 120 -0.67 -7.17 -5.02
C LEU A 120 -1.42 -6.83 -6.30
N ARG A 121 -2.76 -6.86 -6.27
CA ARG A 121 -3.58 -6.71 -7.47
C ARG A 121 -3.43 -5.37 -8.20
N LEU A 122 -3.01 -4.30 -7.53
CA LEU A 122 -2.74 -3.01 -8.18
C LEU A 122 -1.53 -3.04 -9.12
N ILE A 123 -0.59 -3.98 -8.91
CA ILE A 123 0.54 -4.16 -9.81
C ILE A 123 0.04 -4.49 -11.23
N ALA A 124 -1.08 -5.23 -11.35
CA ALA A 124 -1.72 -5.51 -12.64
C ALA A 124 -2.15 -4.24 -13.40
N TYR A 125 -2.42 -3.16 -12.67
CA TYR A 125 -2.95 -1.91 -13.21
C TYR A 125 -1.92 -0.80 -13.35
N GLN A 126 -0.71 -0.92 -12.80
CA GLN A 126 0.27 0.19 -12.78
C GLN A 126 0.49 0.82 -14.16
N LYS A 127 0.69 0.00 -15.21
CA LYS A 127 0.87 0.51 -16.58
C LYS A 127 -0.38 1.22 -17.10
N ILE A 128 -1.56 0.66 -16.82
CA ILE A 128 -2.86 1.22 -17.24
C ILE A 128 -3.10 2.54 -16.52
N ALA A 129 -2.97 2.56 -15.19
CA ALA A 129 -3.17 3.72 -14.34
C ALA A 129 -2.25 4.87 -14.74
N LYS A 130 -0.95 4.60 -14.95
CA LYS A 130 0.01 5.58 -15.46
C LYS A 130 -0.40 6.14 -16.82
N LYS A 131 -0.67 5.26 -17.80
CA LYS A 131 -1.00 5.66 -19.18
C LYS A 131 -2.31 6.44 -19.26
N LYS A 132 -3.29 6.09 -18.44
CA LYS A 132 -4.64 6.66 -18.43
C LYS A 132 -4.83 7.74 -17.38
N LYS A 133 -3.79 8.08 -16.62
CA LYS A 133 -3.83 9.05 -15.51
C LYS A 133 -4.97 8.75 -14.53
N LEU A 134 -5.12 7.47 -14.19
CA LEU A 134 -6.13 7.00 -13.25
C LEU A 134 -5.53 6.89 -11.86
N ASN A 135 -6.34 7.23 -10.87
CA ASN A 135 -6.08 7.00 -9.46
C ASN A 135 -6.86 5.76 -9.04
N LEU A 136 -6.19 4.80 -8.40
CA LEU A 136 -6.77 3.51 -8.03
C LEU A 136 -6.55 3.23 -6.55
N PHE A 137 -7.56 2.70 -5.88
CA PHE A 137 -7.58 2.44 -4.44
C PHE A 137 -8.07 1.01 -4.20
N SER A 138 -7.33 0.24 -3.40
CA SER A 138 -7.49 -1.21 -3.28
C SER A 138 -7.99 -1.60 -1.89
N LEU A 139 -9.26 -1.98 -1.79
CA LEU A 139 -9.91 -2.50 -0.57
C LEU A 139 -9.91 -4.04 -0.52
N PRO A 140 -10.21 -4.68 0.62
CA PRO A 140 -10.22 -6.15 0.71
C PRO A 140 -11.01 -6.87 -0.41
N ASP A 141 -12.12 -6.31 -0.85
CA ASP A 141 -13.11 -6.91 -1.74
C ASP A 141 -13.13 -6.30 -3.15
N LYS A 142 -12.85 -5.00 -3.29
CA LYS A 142 -12.96 -4.26 -4.57
C LYS A 142 -11.85 -3.25 -4.79
N ILE A 143 -11.64 -2.85 -6.05
CA ILE A 143 -10.79 -1.70 -6.40
C ILE A 143 -11.71 -0.55 -6.78
N ILE A 144 -11.40 0.65 -6.30
CA ILE A 144 -12.10 1.89 -6.67
C ILE A 144 -11.20 2.72 -7.58
N CYS A 145 -11.79 3.30 -8.61
CA CYS A 145 -11.19 4.36 -9.41
C CYS A 145 -11.92 5.67 -9.12
N SER A 146 -11.19 6.67 -8.62
CA SER A 146 -11.76 7.98 -8.28
C SER A 146 -10.68 9.05 -8.35
N LYS A 147 -11.04 10.29 -8.66
CA LYS A 147 -10.09 11.42 -8.68
C LYS A 147 -9.39 11.64 -7.33
N SER A 148 -10.10 11.49 -6.22
CA SER A 148 -9.63 11.69 -4.85
C SER A 148 -9.73 10.38 -4.06
N PRO A 149 -9.02 10.24 -2.92
CA PRO A 149 -9.17 9.07 -2.06
C PRO A 149 -10.62 8.94 -1.54
N PRO A 150 -11.31 7.80 -1.81
CA PRO A 150 -12.64 7.57 -1.27
C PRO A 150 -12.63 7.46 0.25
N GLU A 151 -13.70 7.91 0.91
CA GLU A 151 -13.81 7.83 2.38
C GLU A 151 -13.69 6.38 2.88
N GLU A 152 -14.33 5.43 2.21
CA GLU A 152 -14.24 4.00 2.56
C GLU A 152 -12.80 3.47 2.49
N PHE A 153 -11.99 4.01 1.58
CA PHE A 153 -10.59 3.64 1.46
C PHE A 153 -9.75 4.20 2.62
N ILE A 154 -9.97 5.46 3.00
CA ILE A 154 -9.27 6.05 4.14
C ILE A 154 -9.66 5.34 5.45
N ASN A 155 -10.95 5.03 5.64
CA ASN A 155 -11.43 4.25 6.79
C ASN A 155 -10.77 2.87 6.85
N PHE A 156 -10.57 2.22 5.71
CA PHE A 156 -9.80 0.98 5.63
C PHE A 156 -8.35 1.15 6.10
N LEU A 157 -7.65 2.20 5.64
CA LEU A 157 -6.29 2.47 6.09
C LEU A 157 -6.22 2.78 7.59
N GLN A 158 -7.13 3.59 8.12
CA GLN A 158 -7.21 3.90 9.56
C GLN A 158 -7.36 2.64 10.41
N LYS A 159 -8.25 1.72 10.03
CA LYS A 159 -8.44 0.44 10.73
C LYS A 159 -7.21 -0.46 10.61
N LYS A 160 -6.59 -0.49 9.42
CA LYS A 160 -5.44 -1.36 9.14
C LYS A 160 -4.19 -0.94 9.90
N PHE A 161 -3.96 0.37 10.02
CA PHE A 161 -2.75 0.94 10.62
C PHE A 161 -3.03 1.57 11.99
N LEU A 162 -4.07 1.10 12.69
CA LEU A 162 -4.48 1.63 13.98
C LEU A 162 -3.30 1.73 14.95
N CYS A 163 -3.18 2.89 15.59
CA CYS A 163 -2.17 3.17 16.59
C CYS A 163 -2.81 3.86 17.79
N ASP A 164 -2.88 3.14 18.90
CA ASP A 164 -3.44 3.63 20.17
C ASP A 164 -2.35 4.13 21.14
N GLU A 165 -1.09 4.06 20.72
CA GLU A 165 0.04 4.54 21.51
C GLU A 165 0.01 6.05 21.72
N LYS A 166 0.54 6.50 22.86
CA LYS A 166 0.64 7.94 23.18
C LYS A 166 1.52 8.69 22.18
N GLU A 167 2.46 7.98 21.57
CA GLU A 167 3.42 8.54 20.62
C GLU A 167 3.17 7.97 19.24
N TYR A 168 3.02 8.86 18.28
CA TYR A 168 2.57 8.50 16.96
C TYR A 168 2.94 9.55 15.93
N ILE A 169 2.96 9.11 14.69
CA ILE A 169 3.00 9.94 13.51
C ILE A 169 1.57 10.11 13.03
N LEU A 170 1.13 11.35 12.85
CA LEU A 170 -0.17 11.71 12.32
C LEU A 170 -0.01 12.06 10.84
N ILE A 171 -0.60 11.27 9.96
CA ILE A 171 -0.67 11.53 8.52
C ILE A 171 -2.07 12.02 8.23
N LYS A 172 -2.20 13.27 7.82
CA LYS A 172 -3.45 13.86 7.36
C LYS A 172 -3.51 13.76 5.85
N TRP A 173 -4.59 13.20 5.31
CA TRP A 173 -4.85 13.11 3.88
C TRP A 173 -6.27 13.63 3.61
N GLY A 174 -6.35 14.85 3.07
CA GLY A 174 -7.62 15.59 3.04
C GLY A 174 -8.07 15.95 4.46
N GLU A 175 -9.32 15.62 4.79
CA GLU A 175 -9.91 15.90 6.11
C GLU A 175 -9.73 14.75 7.11
N LYS A 176 -9.14 13.64 6.68
CA LYS A 176 -9.00 12.43 7.51
C LYS A 176 -7.58 12.28 8.01
N GLU A 177 -7.47 11.65 9.17
CA GLU A 177 -6.21 11.48 9.89
C GLU A 177 -5.90 10.02 10.16
N ILE A 178 -4.65 9.61 9.94
CA ILE A 178 -4.16 8.25 10.16
C ILE A 178 -3.01 8.33 11.17
N ARG A 179 -3.19 7.71 12.33
CA ARG A 179 -2.15 7.58 13.37
C ARG A 179 -1.33 6.33 13.11
N CYS A 180 -0.01 6.41 13.23
CA CYS A 180 0.87 5.27 13.00
C CYS A 180 2.08 5.26 13.95
N CYS A 181 2.49 4.07 14.38
CA CYS A 181 3.56 3.86 15.37
C CYS A 181 4.21 2.47 15.29
N GLY A 182 4.13 1.78 14.15
CA GLY A 182 4.57 0.39 14.02
C GLY A 182 6.08 0.18 13.87
N ASP A 183 6.50 -1.10 13.86
CA ASP A 183 7.87 -1.51 13.57
C ASP A 183 8.22 -1.47 12.07
N LYS A 184 7.21 -1.27 11.22
CA LYS A 184 7.37 -1.05 9.78
C LYS A 184 7.18 0.42 9.44
N ASN A 185 7.37 0.77 8.18
CA ASN A 185 7.07 2.10 7.66
C ASN A 185 5.64 2.12 7.12
N THR A 186 4.74 2.77 7.84
CA THR A 186 3.32 2.80 7.49
C THR A 186 3.07 3.46 6.15
N VAL A 187 3.80 4.53 5.79
CA VAL A 187 3.67 5.18 4.47
C VAL A 187 3.99 4.22 3.32
N ALA A 188 5.07 3.44 3.45
CA ALA A 188 5.47 2.46 2.45
C ALA A 188 4.48 1.31 2.35
N GLU A 189 3.89 0.87 3.48
CA GLU A 189 2.84 -0.14 3.49
C GLU A 189 1.53 0.37 2.88
N MET A 190 1.10 1.59 3.21
CA MET A 190 -0.09 2.24 2.64
C MET A 190 0.00 2.33 1.11
N LYS A 191 1.16 2.71 0.56
CA LYS A 191 1.42 2.84 -0.89
C LYS A 191 1.22 1.54 -1.67
N GLN A 192 1.14 0.39 -1.01
CA GLN A 192 0.82 -0.88 -1.68
C GLN A 192 -0.68 -1.00 -2.00
N TYR A 193 -1.54 -0.20 -1.36
CA TYR A 193 -2.99 -0.25 -1.49
C TYR A 193 -3.55 0.81 -2.43
N PHE A 194 -2.71 1.65 -3.04
CA PHE A 194 -3.18 2.64 -4.01
C PHE A 194 -2.15 2.94 -5.10
N TYR A 195 -2.63 3.40 -6.25
CA TYR A 195 -1.86 4.14 -7.23
C TYR A 195 -2.37 5.57 -7.23
N TYR A 196 -1.61 6.49 -6.63
CA TYR A 196 -1.98 7.89 -6.47
C TYR A 196 -0.71 8.76 -6.54
N PRO A 197 -0.33 9.25 -7.73
CA PRO A 197 0.98 9.90 -7.95
C PRO A 197 1.25 11.14 -7.08
N ASN A 198 0.21 11.84 -6.64
CA ASN A 198 0.33 13.07 -5.86
C ASN A 198 0.34 12.86 -4.34
N PHE A 199 0.35 11.61 -3.87
CA PHE A 199 0.17 11.28 -2.45
C PHE A 199 1.11 12.06 -1.54
N GLU A 200 2.42 12.06 -1.83
CA GLU A 200 3.42 12.74 -0.99
C GLU A 200 3.27 14.27 -0.95
N LYS A 201 2.60 14.86 -1.95
CA LYS A 201 2.36 16.31 -2.04
C LYS A 201 1.08 16.74 -1.34
N GLU A 202 0.14 15.82 -1.14
CA GLU A 202 -1.18 16.10 -0.59
C GLU A 202 -1.33 15.70 0.88
N ILE A 203 -0.37 14.95 1.43
CA ILE A 203 -0.37 14.62 2.84
C ILE A 203 0.33 15.69 3.68
N GLU A 204 -0.20 15.90 4.87
CA GLU A 204 0.49 16.63 5.93
C GLU A 204 0.90 15.64 7.02
N MET A 205 2.09 15.84 7.59
CA MET A 205 2.63 14.98 8.62
C MET A 205 2.95 15.77 9.87
N ASN A 206 2.48 15.26 11.01
CA ASN A 206 2.79 15.77 12.34
C ASN A 206 3.30 14.63 13.23
N VAL A 207 4.19 14.95 14.17
CA VAL A 207 4.77 13.96 15.07
C VAL A 207 4.38 14.29 16.51
N LYS A 208 3.82 13.31 17.21
CA LYS A 208 3.49 13.41 18.63
C LYS A 208 4.40 12.45 19.40
N VAL A 209 5.23 13.01 20.25
CA VAL A 209 6.18 12.29 21.09
C VAL A 209 6.15 12.88 22.48
N ASN A 210 6.34 12.04 23.50
CA ASN A 210 6.56 12.52 24.85
C ASN A 210 8.05 12.83 24.99
N THR A 211 8.37 14.06 25.35
CA THR A 211 9.75 14.52 25.54
C THR A 211 9.99 14.92 26.98
N VAL A 212 9.62 16.14 27.33
CA VAL A 212 9.80 16.69 28.67
C VAL A 212 8.51 17.33 29.16
N GLU A 213 8.17 17.08 30.42
CA GLU A 213 7.06 17.73 31.10
C GLU A 213 7.53 19.04 31.71
N CYS A 214 6.73 20.10 31.64
CA CYS A 214 7.04 21.34 32.34
C CYS A 214 6.73 21.18 33.83
N ALA A 215 7.75 21.29 34.70
CA ALA A 215 7.53 21.33 36.15
C ALA A 215 6.98 22.68 36.61
N ASN A 216 7.37 23.77 35.92
CA ASN A 216 7.02 25.14 36.26
C ASN A 216 6.20 25.81 35.16
N LYS A 217 5.28 26.71 35.55
CA LYS A 217 4.62 27.62 34.60
C LYS A 217 5.54 28.80 34.32
N CYS A 218 6.25 28.75 33.20
CA CYS A 218 7.05 29.86 32.71
C CYS A 218 6.18 30.81 31.86
N LYS A 219 6.43 32.13 31.92
CA LYS A 219 5.81 33.09 30.98
C LYS A 219 6.24 32.79 29.54
N ASP A 220 7.52 32.49 29.35
CA ASP A 220 8.12 32.10 28.07
C ASP A 220 8.78 30.73 28.16
N CYS A 221 8.50 29.86 27.20
CA CYS A 221 9.09 28.51 27.13
C CYS A 221 10.37 28.53 26.29
N ILE A 222 11.52 28.43 26.97
CA ILE A 222 12.87 28.51 26.36
C ILE A 222 13.13 27.37 25.36
N ILE A 223 12.46 26.24 25.53
CA ILE A 223 12.59 25.05 24.69
C ILE A 223 11.49 24.93 23.63
N LYS A 224 10.62 25.94 23.48
CA LYS A 224 9.49 25.89 22.55
C LYS A 224 9.94 25.60 21.11
N ASP A 225 10.99 26.26 20.64
CA ASP A 225 11.57 26.05 19.30
C ASP A 225 12.20 24.67 19.13
N ALA A 226 12.68 24.06 20.21
CA ALA A 226 13.19 22.70 20.20
C ALA A 226 12.06 21.67 20.08
N ILE A 227 10.93 21.89 20.76
CA ILE A 227 9.76 21.01 20.75
C ILE A 227 8.96 21.14 19.45
N GLU A 228 8.73 22.36 18.97
CA GLU A 228 7.90 22.67 17.79
C GLU A 228 8.67 22.57 16.47
N GLN A 229 9.86 21.97 16.47
CA GLN A 229 10.66 21.85 15.26
C GLN A 229 9.98 20.99 14.19
N LYS A 230 10.16 21.34 12.92
CA LYS A 230 9.72 20.46 11.83
C LYS A 230 10.61 19.22 11.76
N ALA A 231 9.98 18.05 11.63
CA ALA A 231 10.70 16.82 11.34
C ALA A 231 11.14 16.80 9.86
N ASP A 232 12.26 16.12 9.60
CA ASP A 232 12.67 15.81 8.22
C ASP A 232 12.06 14.47 7.83
N TYR A 233 11.06 14.51 6.95
CA TYR A 233 10.29 13.34 6.56
C TYR A 233 10.91 12.56 5.38
N ILE A 234 12.02 13.01 4.78
CA ILE A 234 12.50 12.46 3.50
C ILE A 234 12.79 10.95 3.59
N GLN A 235 13.54 10.52 4.61
CA GLN A 235 13.85 9.10 4.79
C GLN A 235 12.60 8.27 5.11
N TYR A 236 11.66 8.84 5.85
CA TYR A 236 10.41 8.18 6.21
C TYR A 236 9.47 8.04 5.02
N LEU A 237 9.25 9.09 4.22
CA LEU A 237 8.40 9.04 3.01
C LEU A 237 8.91 8.05 1.96
N ARG A 238 10.24 7.86 1.91
CA ARG A 238 10.92 6.88 1.05
C ARG A 238 10.83 5.44 1.56
N GLY A 239 10.29 5.21 2.76
CA GLY A 239 10.18 3.87 3.32
C GLY A 239 11.47 3.30 3.90
N ILE A 240 12.49 4.13 4.16
CA ILE A 240 13.83 3.67 4.58
C ILE A 240 13.86 3.30 6.08
N ILE A 241 13.10 4.03 6.90
CA ILE A 241 13.06 3.86 8.35
C ILE A 241 11.64 3.54 8.79
N SER A 242 11.48 2.72 9.83
CA SER A 242 10.17 2.42 10.43
C SER A 242 9.58 3.62 11.17
N ASP A 243 8.29 3.53 11.49
CA ASP A 243 7.59 4.56 12.29
C ASP A 243 8.29 4.72 13.64
N LYS A 244 8.54 3.61 14.34
CA LYS A 244 9.27 3.59 15.61
C LYS A 244 10.64 4.24 15.51
N LYS A 245 11.43 3.88 14.49
CA LYS A 245 12.76 4.47 14.30
C LYS A 245 12.68 5.97 14.00
N PHE A 246 11.66 6.39 13.25
CA PHE A 246 11.42 7.80 12.98
C PHE A 246 11.05 8.59 14.23
N LEU A 247 10.15 8.05 15.06
CA LEU A 247 9.78 8.62 16.37
C LEU A 247 11.01 8.76 17.29
N ASP A 248 11.82 7.71 17.40
CA ASP A 248 13.05 7.72 18.21
C ASP A 248 14.06 8.78 17.72
N ASN A 249 14.28 8.84 16.41
CA ASN A 249 15.19 9.83 15.81
C ASN A 249 14.67 11.26 16.06
N TYR A 250 13.36 11.47 15.93
CA TYR A 250 12.73 12.77 16.18
C TYR A 250 12.90 13.20 17.65
N LYS A 251 12.65 12.30 18.61
CA LYS A 251 12.91 12.56 20.03
C LYS A 251 14.35 12.91 20.32
N LYS A 252 15.31 12.11 19.81
CA LYS A 252 16.75 12.38 20.00
C LYS A 252 17.13 13.76 19.46
N LYS A 253 16.56 14.16 18.33
CA LYS A 253 16.76 15.50 17.75
C LYS A 253 16.18 16.61 18.64
N ILE A 254 15.02 16.39 19.27
CA ILE A 254 14.45 17.34 20.25
C ILE A 254 15.39 17.45 21.45
N MET A 255 15.76 16.33 22.07
CA MET A 255 16.62 16.31 23.25
C MET A 255 17.98 16.98 22.99
N TRP A 256 18.62 16.67 21.87
CA TRP A 256 19.88 17.31 21.48
C TRP A 256 19.78 18.83 21.33
N LYS A 257 18.63 19.35 20.88
CA LYS A 257 18.40 20.80 20.82
C LYS A 257 18.15 21.39 22.19
N ILE A 258 17.44 20.68 23.06
CA ILE A 258 17.17 21.08 24.43
C ILE A 258 18.47 21.15 25.24
N GLU A 259 19.38 20.17 25.09
CA GLU A 259 20.70 20.15 25.75
C GLU A 259 21.57 21.37 25.41
N LYS A 260 21.35 21.99 24.25
CA LYS A 260 22.01 23.23 23.85
C LYS A 260 21.42 24.48 24.49
N LYS A 261 20.26 24.37 25.14
CA LYS A 261 19.61 25.46 25.85
C LYS A 261 20.06 25.42 27.32
N LYS A 262 20.20 26.59 27.93
CA LYS A 262 20.51 26.73 29.37
C LYS A 262 19.28 26.44 30.22
N VAL A 263 18.85 25.18 30.28
CA VAL A 263 17.67 24.75 31.06
C VAL A 263 18.01 23.57 31.96
N LEU A 264 17.46 23.54 33.18
CA LEU A 264 17.59 22.41 34.09
C LEU A 264 16.52 21.37 33.80
N ILE A 265 16.95 20.12 33.56
CA ILE A 265 16.07 18.97 33.37
C ILE A 265 16.45 17.89 34.37
N ILE A 266 15.49 17.49 35.20
CA ILE A 266 15.65 16.40 36.17
C ILE A 266 14.49 15.43 35.97
N SER A 267 14.81 14.15 35.77
CA SER A 267 13.83 13.07 35.63
C SER A 267 12.75 13.33 34.56
N GLY A 268 13.14 13.88 33.41
CA GLY A 268 12.21 14.21 32.31
C GLY A 268 11.37 15.46 32.54
N LYS A 269 11.60 16.20 33.63
CA LYS A 269 10.89 17.45 33.94
C LYS A 269 11.80 18.66 33.72
N CYS A 270 11.30 19.64 32.99
CA CYS A 270 11.97 20.91 32.74
C CYS A 270 11.59 21.94 33.81
N TYR A 271 12.60 22.49 34.51
CA TYR A 271 12.46 23.49 35.57
C TYR A 271 12.72 24.92 35.08
N GLY A 272 13.15 25.08 33.82
CA GLY A 272 13.51 26.36 33.21
C GLY A 272 14.99 26.71 33.42
N ASN A 273 15.32 27.98 33.22
CA ASN A 273 16.66 28.54 33.40
C ASN A 273 16.84 29.29 34.74
N ASN A 274 15.79 29.35 35.56
CA ASN A 274 15.77 30.04 36.84
C ASN A 274 15.98 29.04 37.98
N VAL A 275 17.17 28.45 38.05
CA VAL A 275 17.62 27.64 39.18
C VAL A 275 18.92 28.22 39.68
#